data_AF-A0A923NGW4-F1
#
_entry.id   AF-A0A923NGW4-F1
#
_cell.length_a   1.000
_cell.length_b   1.000
_cell.length_c   1.000
_cell.angle_alpha   90.00
_cell.angle_beta   90.00
_cell.angle_gamma   90.00
#
_symmetry.space_group_name_H-M   'P 1'
#
loop_
_entity.id
_entity.type
_entity.pdbx_description
1 polymer ?
#
loop_
_entity_poly.entity_id
_entity_poly.type
_entity_poly.pdbx_seq_one_letter_code
_entity_poly.pdbx_strand_id
1 'polypeptide(L)'
;MGHRITSVLSALNIARSTYYQWKNWQPSQRETRRTALKTAIKAVYNTNRGIYGYRRIAAFLRFILKTDVGDRLVWELMNELNLK
;
A
#
# COMPACT_ATOMS: atom_id res chain seq x y z
N MET A 1 29.82 4.80 18.96
CA MET A 1 30.64 4.80 17.72
C MET A 1 29.69 4.61 16.54
N GLY A 2 29.55 5.60 15.66
CA GLY A 2 28.78 5.42 14.42
C GLY A 2 29.66 4.77 13.36
N HIS A 3 29.19 3.70 12.72
CA HIS A 3 29.89 3.09 11.58
C HIS A 3 29.58 3.86 10.29
N ARG A 4 30.57 4.00 9.40
CA ARG A 4 30.32 4.56 8.06
C ARG A 4 29.36 3.66 7.31
N ILE A 5 28.31 4.24 6.71
CA ILE A 5 27.31 3.49 5.95
C ILE A 5 27.93 2.69 4.79
N THR A 6 29.05 3.18 4.23
CA THR A 6 29.81 2.47 3.20
C THR A 6 30.40 1.15 3.70
N SER A 7 30.82 1.08 4.96
CA SER A 7 31.36 -0.14 5.58
C SER A 7 30.25 -1.16 5.81
N VAL A 8 29.07 -0.70 6.23
CA VAL A 8 27.88 -1.54 6.43
C VAL A 8 27.38 -2.10 5.10
N LEU A 9 27.26 -1.25 4.08
CA LEU A 9 26.82 -1.66 2.74
C LEU A 9 27.81 -2.65 2.11
N SER A 10 29.11 -2.46 2.32
CA SER A 10 30.14 -3.40 1.86
C SER A 10 30.01 -4.76 2.55
N ALA A 11 29.74 -4.79 3.86
CA ALA A 11 29.55 -6.04 4.60
C ALA A 11 28.29 -6.81 4.14
N LEU A 12 27.25 -6.08 3.72
CA LEU A 12 26.01 -6.64 3.18
C LEU A 12 26.07 -6.90 1.66
N ASN A 13 27.19 -6.62 1.00
CA ASN A 13 27.38 -6.74 -0.44
C ASN A 13 26.35 -5.93 -1.28
N ILE A 14 25.94 -4.77 -0.77
CA ILE A 14 25.00 -3.85 -1.43
C ILE A 14 25.77 -2.73 -2.12
N ALA A 15 25.51 -2.48 -3.40
CA ALA A 15 26.10 -1.36 -4.12
C ALA A 15 25.65 -0.01 -3.52
N ARG A 16 26.58 0.95 -3.44
CA ARG A 16 26.29 2.30 -2.92
C ARG A 16 25.18 3.00 -3.73
N SER A 17 25.17 2.80 -5.05
CA SER A 17 24.14 3.34 -5.95
C SER A 17 22.74 2.85 -5.57
N THR A 18 22.59 1.56 -5.27
CA THR A 18 21.32 0.96 -4.80
C THR A 18 20.83 1.62 -3.52
N TYR A 19 21.74 1.84 -2.54
CA TYR A 19 21.37 2.50 -1.30
C TYR A 19 20.88 3.93 -1.52
N TYR A 20 21.60 4.74 -2.29
CA TYR A 20 21.20 6.13 -2.52
C TYR A 20 19.97 6.26 -3.43
N GLN A 21 19.78 5.33 -4.37
CA GLN A 21 18.56 5.22 -5.17
C GLN A 21 17.36 4.94 -4.26
N TRP A 22 17.47 3.94 -3.38
CA TRP A 22 16.42 3.63 -2.40
C TRP A 22 16.18 4.80 -1.43
N LYS A 23 17.24 5.44 -0.94
CA LYS A 23 17.14 6.58 -0.01
C LYS A 23 16.34 7.75 -0.59
N ASN A 24 16.48 8.00 -1.89
CA ASN A 24 15.80 9.08 -2.59
C ASN A 24 14.53 8.62 -3.31
N TRP A 25 14.18 7.34 -3.18
CA TRP A 25 13.02 6.78 -3.85
C TRP A 25 11.74 7.37 -3.24
N GLN A 26 10.82 7.78 -4.11
CA GLN A 26 9.49 8.23 -3.73
C GLN A 26 8.45 7.35 -4.39
N PRO A 27 7.33 7.04 -3.70
CA PRO A 27 6.27 6.25 -4.27
C PRO A 27 5.67 6.98 -5.48
N SER A 28 5.40 6.22 -6.54
CA SER A 28 4.68 6.75 -7.69
C SER A 28 3.27 7.21 -7.30
N GLN A 29 2.67 8.10 -8.09
CA GLN A 29 1.28 8.54 -7.86
C GLN A 29 0.31 7.34 -7.79
N ARG A 30 0.58 6.29 -8.58
CA ARG A 30 -0.20 5.05 -8.59
C ARG A 30 -0.06 4.27 -7.27
N GLU A 31 1.14 4.17 -6.71
CA GLU A 31 1.37 3.52 -5.42
C GLU A 31 0.71 4.31 -4.30
N THR A 32 0.86 5.64 -4.29
CA THR A 32 0.18 6.50 -3.32
C THR A 32 -1.33 6.32 -3.37
N ARG A 33 -1.92 6.27 -4.57
CA ARG A 33 -3.36 5.99 -4.75
C ARG A 33 -3.74 4.60 -4.25
N ARG A 34 -2.96 3.55 -4.56
CA ARG A 34 -3.22 2.19 -4.04
C ARG A 34 -3.15 2.16 -2.51
N THR A 35 -2.16 2.81 -1.91
CA THR A 35 -2.00 2.89 -0.45
C THR A 35 -3.18 3.61 0.20
N ALA A 36 -3.62 4.74 -0.36
CA ALA A 36 -4.81 5.45 0.12
C ALA A 36 -6.08 4.58 0.03
N LEU A 37 -6.26 3.86 -1.08
CA LEU A 37 -7.38 2.91 -1.24
C LEU A 37 -7.31 1.75 -0.23
N LYS A 38 -6.13 1.18 0.02
CA LYS A 38 -5.95 0.14 1.05
C LYS A 38 -6.39 0.64 2.43
N THR A 39 -5.99 1.86 2.80
CA THR A 39 -6.39 2.47 4.07
C THR A 39 -7.90 2.65 4.16
N ALA A 40 -8.53 3.13 3.08
CA ALA A 40 -9.98 3.29 3.03
C ALA A 40 -10.71 1.93 3.12
N ILE A 41 -10.27 0.92 2.37
CA ILE A 41 -10.81 -0.46 2.43
C ILE A 41 -10.76 -0.99 3.86
N LYS A 42 -9.59 -0.87 4.52
CA LYS A 42 -9.41 -1.38 5.88
C LYS A 42 -10.30 -0.66 6.89
N ALA A 43 -10.46 0.66 6.75
CA ALA A 43 -11.38 1.43 7.58
C ALA A 43 -12.82 0.96 7.42
N VAL A 44 -13.30 0.81 6.17
CA VAL A 44 -14.65 0.32 5.89
C VAL A 44 -14.84 -1.11 6.41
N TYR A 45 -13.87 -1.98 6.20
CA TYR A 45 -13.91 -3.36 6.69
C TYR A 45 -14.07 -3.42 8.21
N ASN A 46 -13.23 -2.66 8.93
CA ASN A 46 -13.23 -2.63 10.39
C ASN A 46 -14.51 -2.01 10.96
N THR A 47 -14.98 -0.89 10.40
CA THR A 47 -16.24 -0.26 10.81
C THR A 47 -17.44 -1.20 10.66
N ASN A 48 -17.43 -2.04 9.63
CA ASN A 48 -18.47 -3.04 9.37
C ASN A 48 -18.14 -4.42 9.97
N ARG A 49 -17.16 -4.52 10.89
CA ARG A 49 -16.77 -5.76 11.58
C ARG A 49 -16.46 -6.94 10.66
N GLY A 50 -15.97 -6.67 9.45
CA GLY A 50 -15.67 -7.68 8.43
C GLY A 50 -16.90 -8.33 7.78
N ILE A 51 -18.11 -7.79 7.98
CA ILE A 51 -19.33 -8.30 7.35
C ILE A 51 -19.34 -7.98 5.84
N TYR A 52 -18.66 -6.91 5.43
CA TYR A 52 -18.67 -6.45 4.06
C TYR A 52 -17.57 -7.12 3.25
N GLY A 53 -17.97 -7.99 2.31
CA GLY A 53 -17.08 -8.47 1.25
C GLY A 53 -16.79 -7.39 0.20
N TYR A 54 -15.89 -7.70 -0.73
CA TYR A 54 -15.31 -6.73 -1.67
C TYR A 54 -16.34 -5.95 -2.51
N ARG A 55 -17.44 -6.57 -2.94
CA ARG A 55 -18.50 -5.88 -3.73
C ARG A 55 -19.19 -4.77 -2.92
N ARG A 56 -19.49 -5.03 -1.64
CA ARG A 56 -20.12 -4.03 -0.77
C ARG A 56 -19.14 -2.91 -0.43
N ILE A 57 -17.88 -3.26 -0.18
CA ILE A 57 -16.82 -2.26 0.05
C ILE A 57 -16.63 -1.37 -1.19
N ALA A 58 -16.59 -1.96 -2.39
CA ALA A 58 -16.43 -1.19 -3.62
C ALA A 58 -17.59 -0.20 -3.84
N ALA A 59 -18.84 -0.63 -3.62
CA ALA A 59 -20.00 0.25 -3.69
C ALA A 59 -19.93 1.39 -2.66
N PHE A 60 -19.54 1.07 -1.42
CA PHE A 60 -19.41 2.05 -0.35
C PHE A 60 -18.28 3.06 -0.63
N LEU A 61 -17.15 2.60 -1.16
CA LEU A 61 -16.04 3.47 -1.57
C LEU A 61 -16.44 4.40 -2.71
N ARG A 62 -17.16 3.91 -3.72
CA ARG A 62 -17.68 4.77 -4.81
C ARG A 62 -18.62 5.85 -4.27
N PHE A 63 -19.46 5.50 -3.30
CA PHE A 63 -20.37 6.44 -2.65
C PHE A 63 -19.62 7.53 -1.85
N ILE A 64 -18.63 7.16 -1.04
CA ILE A 64 -17.89 8.12 -0.20
C ILE A 64 -16.87 8.94 -0.99
N LEU A 65 -16.04 8.28 -1.80
CA LEU A 65 -14.93 8.90 -2.50
C LEU A 65 -15.37 9.62 -3.79
N LYS A 66 -16.65 9.48 -4.20
CA LYS A 66 -17.19 9.99 -5.47
C LYS A 66 -16.30 9.69 -6.67
N THR A 67 -15.57 8.58 -6.60
CA THR A 67 -14.57 8.17 -7.59
C THR A 67 -14.95 6.79 -8.05
N ASP A 68 -14.86 6.54 -9.36
CA ASP A 68 -15.05 5.20 -9.87
C ASP A 68 -13.88 4.30 -9.44
N VAL A 69 -14.20 3.28 -8.66
CA VAL A 69 -13.25 2.26 -8.19
C VAL A 69 -13.76 0.93 -8.74
N GLY A 70 -12.96 0.31 -9.60
CA GLY A 70 -13.30 -0.99 -10.18
C GLY A 70 -13.36 -2.08 -9.11
N ASP A 71 -14.37 -2.95 -9.18
CA ASP A 71 -14.57 -4.01 -8.19
C ASP A 71 -13.38 -4.99 -8.14
N ARG A 72 -12.74 -5.24 -9.30
CA ARG A 72 -11.52 -6.06 -9.37
C ARG A 72 -10.36 -5.47 -8.57
N LEU A 73 -10.17 -4.14 -8.63
CA LEU A 73 -9.12 -3.48 -7.87
C LEU A 73 -9.35 -3.62 -6.37
N VAL A 74 -10.60 -3.48 -5.91
CA VAL A 74 -10.95 -3.68 -4.50
C VAL A 74 -10.69 -5.11 -4.07
N TRP A 75 -11.04 -6.10 -4.90
CA TRP A 75 -10.75 -7.51 -4.64
C TRP A 75 -9.25 -7.79 -4.52
N GLU A 76 -8.44 -7.30 -5.47
CA GLU A 76 -6.97 -7.44 -5.42
C GLU A 76 -6.40 -6.80 -4.14
N LEU A 77 -6.82 -5.59 -3.81
CA LEU A 77 -6.35 -4.87 -2.63
C LEU A 77 -6.80 -5.54 -1.31
N MET A 78 -8.00 -6.11 -1.25
CA MET A 78 -8.45 -6.90 -0.10
C MET A 78 -7.63 -8.18 0.07
N ASN A 79 -7.32 -8.87 -1.03
CA ASN A 79 -6.49 -10.07 -1.01
C ASN A 79 -5.05 -9.76 -0.58
N GLU A 80 -4.46 -8.66 -1.08
CA GLU A 80 -3.16 -8.16 -0.61
C GLU A 80 -3.16 -7.82 0.89
N LEU A 81 -4.31 -7.41 1.44
CA LEU A 81 -4.51 -7.11 2.86
C LEU A 81 -4.92 -8.34 3.70
N ASN A 82 -5.08 -9.51 3.09
CA ASN A 82 -5.61 -10.73 3.73
C ASN A 82 -6.97 -10.54 4.42
N LEU A 83 -7.86 -9.73 3.82
CA LEU A 83 -9.23 -9.53 4.29
C LEU A 83 -10.17 -10.52 3.57
N LYS A 84 -11.05 -11.18 4.34
CA LYS A 84 -12.07 -12.12 3.83
C LYS A 84 -13.34 -11.40 3.41
#